data_AF-A0AAU5BXR1-F1
#
_entry.id   AF-A0AAU5BXR1-F1
#
_cell.length_a   1.000
_cell.length_b   1.000
_cell.length_c   1.000
_cell.angle_alpha   90.00
_cell.angle_beta   90.00
_cell.angle_gamma   90.00
#
_symmetry.space_group_name_H-M   'P 1'
#
loop_
_entity.id
_entity.type
_entity.pdbx_description
1 polymer ?
#
loop_
_entity_poly.entity_id
_entity_poly.type
_entity_poly.pdbx_seq_one_letter_code
_entity_poly.pdbx_strand_id
1 'polypeptide(L)'
;MVFKRLLGMGGIPLEIDTLVQSEPALPGGLLRGEVVLRAPERRVEVKSIYLKLVTDAPVAHKGDGDGSTGDTFDYPSMSGYFTLEKGEERRIPIRHRLKWETPLTEVKGRKLGVHLGLHTEVEAEGIKAQTDDDLVHITALPLHEAVLDAFATEGYALETSRIHNGNIPRTEYHVYRQQGLLLVDRQTGQDRPRELELHFHTNAVGCEIFLRKAALKERYWKSKPPARRFVAAHHEVGRVDFGEEVRRWIGEVVLLGGSHAAEEEDED
;
A
#
# COMPACT_ATOMS: atom_id res chain seq x y z
N MET A 1 23.52 -1.07 -9.50
CA MET A 1 22.37 -1.97 -9.25
C MET A 1 22.89 -3.39 -9.31
N VAL A 2 22.69 -4.16 -8.24
CA VAL A 2 23.19 -5.55 -8.14
C VAL A 2 22.04 -6.47 -8.50
N PHE A 3 22.19 -7.21 -9.59
CA PHE A 3 21.28 -8.26 -10.03
C PHE A 3 21.17 -9.30 -8.90
N LYS A 4 19.97 -9.52 -8.34
CA LYS A 4 19.86 -10.17 -7.03
C LYS A 4 20.16 -11.67 -7.06
N ARG A 5 20.23 -12.30 -8.26
CA ARG A 5 20.33 -13.77 -8.39
C ARG A 5 21.15 -14.33 -9.58
N LEU A 6 22.16 -13.64 -10.11
CA LEU A 6 22.89 -14.16 -11.29
C LEU A 6 24.34 -14.59 -11.10
N LEU A 7 24.82 -14.67 -9.87
CA LEU A 7 26.12 -15.29 -9.59
C LEU A 7 25.97 -16.81 -9.43
N GLY A 8 25.74 -17.49 -10.55
CA GLY A 8 26.29 -18.83 -10.80
C GLY A 8 25.70 -20.00 -10.04
N MET A 9 24.37 -20.13 -9.96
CA MET A 9 23.75 -21.43 -9.71
C MET A 9 23.49 -22.11 -11.06
N GLY A 10 24.48 -22.84 -11.57
CA GLY A 10 24.26 -23.76 -12.70
C GLY A 10 23.13 -24.74 -12.38
N GLY A 11 22.32 -25.08 -13.38
CA GLY A 11 21.22 -26.04 -13.32
C GLY A 11 19.81 -25.45 -13.46
N ILE A 12 19.63 -24.13 -13.55
CA ILE A 12 18.32 -23.49 -13.72
C ILE A 12 18.11 -23.10 -15.20
N PRO A 13 17.13 -23.69 -15.91
CA PRO A 13 16.93 -23.40 -17.34
C PRO A 13 16.42 -21.98 -17.64
N LEU A 14 15.78 -21.32 -16.68
CA LEU A 14 15.21 -19.97 -16.80
C LEU A 14 15.47 -19.19 -15.49
N GLU A 15 16.17 -18.07 -15.58
CA GLU A 15 16.42 -17.15 -14.47
C GLU A 15 15.50 -15.93 -14.59
N ILE A 16 15.01 -15.43 -13.45
CA ILE A 16 14.13 -14.27 -13.39
C ILE A 16 14.60 -13.28 -12.31
N ASP A 17 14.46 -11.98 -12.57
CA ASP A 17 14.69 -10.88 -11.62
C ASP A 17 13.77 -9.70 -11.98
N THR A 18 13.08 -9.15 -11.00
CA THR A 18 12.13 -8.06 -11.16
C THR A 18 12.76 -6.80 -10.59
N LEU A 19 12.90 -5.79 -11.43
CA LEU A 19 13.53 -4.53 -11.05
C LEU A 19 12.46 -3.47 -10.94
N VAL A 20 12.02 -3.19 -9.71
CA VAL A 20 11.12 -2.06 -9.41
C VAL A 20 11.96 -0.78 -9.28
N GLN A 21 11.44 0.36 -9.75
CA GLN A 21 12.11 1.64 -9.57
C GLN A 21 12.39 1.95 -8.09
N SER A 22 13.56 2.55 -7.83
CA SER A 22 13.98 2.91 -6.47
C SER A 22 13.25 4.12 -5.91
N GLU A 23 12.76 5.01 -6.77
CA GLU A 23 11.95 6.15 -6.36
C GLU A 23 10.54 5.66 -5.96
N PRO A 24 10.01 6.07 -4.80
CA PRO A 24 8.67 5.71 -4.39
C PRO A 24 7.63 6.20 -5.40
N ALA A 25 6.69 5.34 -5.75
CA ALA A 25 5.54 5.72 -6.55
C ALA A 25 4.49 6.44 -5.68
N LEU A 26 3.56 7.12 -6.34
CA LEU A 26 2.43 7.80 -5.69
C LEU A 26 1.14 7.00 -5.93
N PRO A 27 0.17 7.03 -5.00
CA PRO A 27 -1.20 6.60 -5.28
C PRO A 27 -1.73 7.29 -6.54
N GLY A 28 -2.40 6.54 -7.41
CA GLY A 28 -2.84 7.04 -8.73
C GLY A 28 -1.73 7.25 -9.78
N GLY A 29 -0.46 7.13 -9.39
CA GLY A 29 0.72 7.27 -10.24
C GLY A 29 1.05 6.02 -11.05
N LEU A 30 2.22 6.02 -11.70
CA LEU A 30 2.72 4.85 -12.43
C LEU A 30 3.76 4.11 -11.60
N LEU A 31 3.50 2.83 -11.32
CA LEU A 31 4.52 1.88 -10.93
C LEU A 31 5.31 1.48 -12.18
N ARG A 32 6.62 1.60 -12.11
CA ARG A 32 7.55 1.36 -13.21
C ARG A 32 8.64 0.39 -12.77
N GLY A 33 9.12 -0.37 -13.73
CA GLY A 33 10.17 -1.35 -13.53
C GLY A 33 10.40 -2.18 -14.78
N GLU A 34 11.05 -3.32 -14.62
CA GLU A 34 11.21 -4.33 -15.66
C GLU A 34 11.29 -5.73 -15.06
N VAL A 35 10.73 -6.71 -15.77
CA VAL A 35 11.03 -8.13 -15.53
C VAL A 35 12.17 -8.51 -16.46
N VAL A 36 13.26 -9.03 -15.89
CA VAL A 36 14.43 -9.51 -16.63
C VAL A 36 14.45 -11.02 -16.60
N LEU A 37 14.51 -11.62 -17.78
CA LEU A 37 14.52 -13.07 -17.97
C LEU A 37 15.79 -13.48 -18.71
N ARG A 38 16.41 -14.59 -18.28
CA ARG A 38 17.58 -15.17 -18.96
C ARG A 38 17.42 -16.68 -19.13
N ALA A 39 17.85 -17.18 -20.28
CA ALA A 39 17.84 -18.61 -20.59
C ALA A 39 19.29 -19.14 -20.73
N PRO A 40 20.08 -19.25 -19.63
CA PRO A 40 21.52 -19.49 -19.70
C PRO A 40 21.89 -20.84 -20.32
N GLU A 41 21.07 -21.88 -20.10
CA GLU A 41 21.45 -23.26 -20.42
C GLU A 41 20.94 -23.77 -21.76
N ARG A 42 19.69 -23.43 -22.10
CA ARG A 42 18.97 -23.94 -23.28
C ARG A 42 17.90 -22.96 -23.74
N ARG A 43 17.38 -23.20 -24.95
CA ARG A 43 16.16 -22.54 -25.43
C ARG A 43 14.99 -22.83 -24.48
N VAL A 44 14.21 -21.79 -24.18
CA VAL A 44 13.04 -21.84 -23.30
C VAL A 44 11.84 -21.19 -23.97
N GLU A 45 10.70 -21.85 -23.95
CA GLU A 45 9.42 -21.24 -24.34
C GLU A 45 8.69 -20.73 -23.10
N VAL A 46 8.60 -19.41 -22.96
CA VAL A 46 7.82 -18.73 -21.92
C VAL A 46 6.35 -18.73 -22.34
N LYS A 47 5.49 -19.25 -21.46
CA LYS A 47 4.05 -19.39 -21.71
C LYS A 47 3.27 -18.21 -21.15
N SER A 48 3.64 -17.75 -19.96
CA SER A 48 2.96 -16.66 -19.27
C SER A 48 3.89 -15.94 -18.29
N ILE A 49 3.54 -14.69 -17.98
CA ILE A 49 4.13 -13.90 -16.90
C ILE A 49 2.97 -13.30 -16.11
N TYR A 50 2.89 -13.62 -14.83
CA TYR A 50 1.89 -13.08 -13.92
C TYR A 50 2.54 -12.13 -12.92
N LEU A 51 1.88 -11.00 -12.70
CA LEU A 51 2.27 -10.03 -11.68
C LEU A 51 1.13 -9.89 -10.67
N LYS A 52 1.45 -9.89 -9.39
CA LYS A 52 0.52 -9.60 -8.29
C LYS A 52 1.12 -8.51 -7.41
N LEU A 53 0.42 -7.39 -7.26
CA LEU A 53 0.72 -6.43 -6.22
C LEU A 53 0.07 -6.94 -4.93
N VAL A 54 0.88 -7.25 -3.92
CA VAL A 54 0.44 -7.84 -2.65
C VAL A 54 0.64 -6.87 -1.49
N THR A 55 -0.30 -6.90 -0.56
CA THR A 55 -0.25 -6.19 0.73
C THR A 55 0.19 -7.11 1.85
N ASP A 56 0.78 -6.53 2.90
CA ASP A 56 1.36 -7.27 4.02
C ASP A 56 2.40 -8.30 3.56
N ALA A 57 3.12 -7.96 2.48
CA ALA A 57 4.21 -8.77 1.95
C ALA A 57 5.23 -9.02 3.06
N PRO A 58 5.58 -10.28 3.39
CA PRO A 58 6.56 -10.53 4.44
C PRO A 58 7.91 -9.97 4.02
N VAL A 59 8.58 -9.40 4.99
CA VAL A 59 9.86 -8.69 4.81
C VAL A 59 11.02 -9.66 4.48
N ALA A 60 10.77 -10.97 4.45
CA ALA A 60 11.77 -11.97 4.06
C ALA A 60 11.13 -13.32 3.68
N HIS A 61 10.99 -13.63 2.38
CA HIS A 61 11.09 -15.00 1.89
C HIS A 61 12.08 -15.09 0.75
N LYS A 62 13.14 -15.89 0.95
CA LYS A 62 14.10 -16.33 -0.06
C LYS A 62 13.99 -17.85 -0.16
N GLY A 63 13.53 -18.36 -1.29
CA GLY A 63 13.54 -19.81 -1.61
C GLY A 63 12.15 -20.45 -1.81
N ASP A 64 12.18 -21.59 -2.51
CA ASP A 64 11.13 -22.35 -3.23
C ASP A 64 9.84 -22.75 -2.49
N GLY A 65 9.21 -21.83 -1.75
CA GLY A 65 7.86 -21.98 -1.23
C GLY A 65 6.86 -21.17 -2.07
N ASP A 66 5.61 -21.65 -2.16
CA ASP A 66 4.48 -20.94 -2.79
C ASP A 66 4.46 -19.46 -2.35
N GLY A 67 4.99 -18.59 -3.21
CA GLY A 67 5.13 -17.16 -2.96
C GLY A 67 3.78 -16.47 -3.00
N SER A 68 3.02 -16.56 -1.91
CA SER A 68 1.80 -15.79 -1.72
C SER A 68 1.46 -15.71 -0.23
N THR A 69 2.36 -15.11 0.54
CA THR A 69 2.19 -14.88 1.98
C THR A 69 1.54 -13.54 2.31
N GLY A 70 1.17 -12.75 1.30
CA GLY A 70 0.43 -11.50 1.43
C GLY A 70 -0.88 -11.56 0.64
N ASP A 71 -1.81 -10.68 0.99
CA ASP A 71 -3.09 -10.64 0.28
C ASP A 71 -2.96 -9.82 -1.01
N THR A 72 -3.52 -10.34 -2.10
CA THR A 72 -3.48 -9.66 -3.41
C THR A 72 -4.32 -8.39 -3.41
N PHE A 73 -3.70 -7.28 -3.82
CA PHE A 73 -4.28 -5.96 -3.95
C PHE A 73 -4.62 -5.61 -5.42
N ASP A 74 -3.74 -5.99 -6.35
CA ASP A 74 -3.94 -5.71 -7.78
C ASP A 74 -3.17 -6.67 -8.70
N TYR A 75 -3.54 -6.69 -9.98
CA TYR A 75 -2.89 -7.51 -11.01
C TYR A 75 -2.31 -6.64 -12.13
N PRO A 76 -1.04 -6.19 -12.01
CA PRO A 76 -0.36 -5.51 -13.11
C PRO A 76 -0.35 -6.37 -14.39
N SER A 77 -0.71 -5.79 -15.52
CA SER A 77 -0.76 -6.50 -16.80
C SER A 77 0.62 -6.56 -17.47
N MET A 78 1.00 -7.72 -18.00
CA MET A 78 2.23 -7.94 -18.76
C MET A 78 2.04 -8.97 -19.87
N SER A 79 2.76 -8.82 -20.99
CA SER A 79 2.81 -9.82 -22.06
C SER A 79 3.77 -10.95 -21.72
N GLY A 80 3.36 -12.20 -21.90
CA GLY A 80 4.14 -13.36 -21.41
C GLY A 80 4.34 -14.53 -22.37
N TYR A 81 4.08 -14.41 -23.68
CA TYR A 81 4.21 -15.54 -24.62
C TYR A 81 5.32 -15.30 -25.65
N PHE A 82 6.46 -16.00 -25.51
CA PHE A 82 7.58 -15.91 -26.44
C PHE A 82 8.64 -16.99 -26.19
N THR A 83 9.58 -17.14 -27.12
CA THR A 83 10.78 -17.97 -26.95
C THR A 83 11.98 -17.11 -26.58
N LEU A 84 12.80 -17.62 -25.66
CA LEU A 84 14.18 -17.18 -25.39
C LEU A 84 15.15 -18.21 -25.93
N GLU A 85 16.10 -17.78 -26.75
CA GLU A 85 17.19 -18.64 -27.20
C GLU A 85 18.25 -18.83 -26.09
N LYS A 86 19.10 -19.85 -26.23
CA LYS A 86 20.17 -20.10 -25.25
C LYS A 86 21.09 -18.88 -25.14
N GLY A 87 21.29 -18.40 -23.91
CA GLY A 87 22.09 -17.22 -23.59
C GLY A 87 21.38 -15.88 -23.82
N GLU A 88 20.13 -15.88 -24.29
CA GLU A 88 19.35 -14.66 -24.48
C GLU A 88 18.93 -14.07 -23.13
N GLU A 89 19.02 -12.74 -23.03
CA GLU A 89 18.37 -11.93 -22.00
C GLU A 89 17.24 -11.12 -22.64
N ARG A 90 16.08 -11.10 -21.99
CA ARG A 90 14.97 -10.24 -22.38
C ARG A 90 14.50 -9.40 -21.20
N ARG A 91 14.24 -8.12 -21.46
CA ARG A 91 13.71 -7.15 -20.49
C ARG A 91 12.33 -6.71 -20.94
N ILE A 92 11.37 -6.83 -20.04
CA ILE A 92 9.96 -6.50 -20.32
C ILE A 92 9.54 -5.38 -19.38
N PRO A 93 9.19 -4.18 -19.90
CA PRO A 93 8.90 -3.04 -19.05
C PRO A 93 7.59 -3.22 -18.29
N ILE A 94 7.62 -2.91 -16.99
CA ILE A 94 6.43 -2.76 -16.16
C ILE A 94 5.97 -1.31 -16.25
N ARG A 95 4.69 -1.12 -16.61
CA ARG A 95 4.01 0.18 -16.58
C ARG A 95 2.58 -0.01 -16.09
N HIS A 96 2.40 0.05 -14.78
CA HIS A 96 1.10 -0.15 -14.13
C HIS A 96 0.62 1.13 -13.48
N ARG A 97 -0.61 1.57 -13.78
CA ARG A 97 -1.21 2.70 -13.06
C ARG A 97 -1.76 2.20 -11.74
N LEU A 98 -1.21 2.70 -10.65
CA LEU A 98 -1.68 2.40 -9.31
C LEU A 98 -3.07 2.97 -9.09
N LYS A 99 -3.87 2.28 -8.28
CA LYS A 99 -5.16 2.78 -7.82
C LYS A 99 -4.93 3.94 -6.85
N TRP A 100 -5.92 4.82 -6.69
CA TRP A 100 -5.79 5.92 -5.73
C TRP A 100 -5.85 5.43 -4.29
N GLU A 101 -6.44 4.26 -4.07
CA GLU A 101 -6.53 3.55 -2.80
C GLU A 101 -5.29 2.71 -2.47
N THR A 102 -4.23 2.77 -3.29
CA THR A 102 -2.97 2.04 -3.02
C THR A 102 -2.38 2.50 -1.68
N PRO A 103 -2.14 1.59 -0.72
CA PRO A 103 -1.63 1.95 0.59
C PRO A 103 -0.26 2.61 0.54
N LEU A 104 -0.03 3.57 1.43
CA LEU A 104 1.26 4.19 1.66
C LEU A 104 2.17 3.22 2.42
N THR A 105 3.41 3.03 1.97
CA THR A 105 4.43 2.29 2.73
C THR A 105 5.32 3.23 3.54
N GLU A 106 5.41 4.48 3.11
CA GLU A 106 6.25 5.51 3.72
C GLU A 106 5.64 6.92 3.59
N VAL A 107 6.13 7.81 4.45
CA VAL A 107 5.84 9.26 4.40
C VAL A 107 7.16 9.97 4.62
N LYS A 108 7.57 10.87 3.71
CA LYS A 108 8.86 11.57 3.79
C LYS A 108 10.06 10.64 4.06
N GLY A 109 10.07 9.47 3.42
CA GLY A 109 11.09 8.42 3.58
C GLY A 109 11.04 7.64 4.89
N ARG A 110 10.11 7.95 5.81
CA ARG A 110 9.89 7.17 7.03
C ARG A 110 8.88 6.05 6.75
N LYS A 111 9.29 4.81 7.00
CA LYS A 111 8.44 3.61 6.86
C LYS A 111 7.27 3.63 7.85
N LEU A 112 6.11 3.17 7.39
CA LEU A 112 4.88 3.08 8.19
C LEU A 112 4.65 1.72 8.87
N GLY A 113 5.49 0.73 8.56
CA GLY A 113 5.37 -0.64 9.09
C GLY A 113 4.46 -1.55 8.25
N VAL A 114 3.86 -1.03 7.18
CA VAL A 114 3.17 -1.82 6.15
C VAL A 114 4.06 -1.98 4.92
N HIS A 115 3.95 -3.12 4.24
CA HIS A 115 4.77 -3.46 3.09
C HIS A 115 3.89 -3.83 1.91
N LEU A 116 4.26 -3.32 0.74
CA LEU A 116 3.74 -3.75 -0.55
C LEU A 116 4.83 -4.52 -1.28
N GLY A 117 4.45 -5.60 -1.94
CA GLY A 117 5.33 -6.43 -2.77
C GLY A 117 4.78 -6.57 -4.17
N LEU A 118 5.65 -6.62 -5.17
CA LEU A 118 5.34 -7.08 -6.51
C LEU A 118 5.85 -8.51 -6.63
N HIS A 119 4.92 -9.46 -6.65
CA HIS A 119 5.19 -10.85 -6.91
C HIS A 119 5.15 -11.10 -8.42
N THR A 120 6.23 -11.67 -8.96
CA THR A 120 6.37 -12.07 -10.36
C THR A 120 6.43 -13.58 -10.42
N GLU A 121 5.61 -14.17 -11.29
CA GLU A 121 5.59 -15.61 -11.57
C GLU A 121 5.72 -15.82 -13.08
N VAL A 122 6.61 -16.72 -13.50
CA VAL A 122 6.87 -17.01 -14.91
C VAL A 122 6.72 -18.50 -15.16
N GLU A 123 5.78 -18.85 -16.02
CA GLU A 123 5.58 -20.23 -16.48
C GLU A 123 6.31 -20.45 -17.80
N ALA A 124 7.02 -21.58 -17.90
CA ALA A 124 7.76 -21.95 -19.09
C ALA A 124 7.73 -23.46 -19.34
N GLU A 125 7.92 -23.85 -20.60
CA GLU A 125 7.76 -25.24 -21.03
C GLU A 125 8.81 -26.18 -20.40
N GLY A 126 8.32 -27.20 -19.70
CA GLY A 126 9.16 -28.22 -19.06
C GLY A 126 10.05 -27.66 -17.95
N ILE A 127 9.66 -26.54 -17.34
CA ILE A 127 10.36 -25.89 -16.23
C ILE A 127 9.33 -25.61 -15.13
N LYS A 128 9.68 -25.87 -13.86
CA LYS A 128 8.86 -25.45 -12.72
C LYS A 128 8.74 -23.92 -12.74
N ALA A 129 7.53 -23.40 -12.49
CA ALA A 129 7.31 -21.95 -12.45
C ALA A 129 8.37 -21.26 -11.58
N GLN A 130 8.95 -20.18 -12.11
CA GLN A 130 9.94 -19.36 -11.43
C GLN A 130 9.23 -18.18 -10.79
N THR A 131 9.62 -17.82 -9.57
CA THR A 131 9.01 -16.71 -8.82
C THR A 131 10.05 -15.75 -8.26
N ASP A 132 9.63 -14.49 -8.13
CA ASP A 132 10.44 -13.41 -7.60
C ASP A 132 9.57 -12.37 -6.90
N ASP A 133 10.08 -11.75 -5.84
CA ASP A 133 9.32 -10.86 -4.97
C ASP A 133 10.13 -9.59 -4.68
N ASP A 134 9.59 -8.44 -5.10
CA ASP A 134 10.22 -7.14 -4.91
C ASP A 134 9.38 -6.18 -4.08
N LEU A 135 10.02 -5.47 -3.16
CA LEU A 135 9.33 -4.44 -2.39
C LEU A 135 8.94 -3.27 -3.29
N VAL A 136 7.72 -2.80 -3.10
CA VAL A 136 7.18 -1.62 -3.77
C VAL A 136 7.04 -0.50 -2.74
N HIS A 137 7.69 0.63 -3.02
CA HIS A 137 7.63 1.82 -2.18
C HIS A 137 6.55 2.77 -2.69
N ILE A 138 5.58 3.08 -1.84
CA ILE A 138 4.51 4.05 -2.09
C ILE A 138 4.59 5.16 -1.06
N THR A 139 4.79 6.39 -1.52
CA THR A 139 4.87 7.57 -0.65
C THR A 139 3.59 8.40 -0.69
N ALA A 140 3.38 9.19 0.37
CA ALA A 140 2.27 10.11 0.53
C ALA A 140 2.16 11.12 -0.63
N LEU A 141 0.93 11.49 -0.97
CA LEU A 141 0.66 12.65 -1.84
C LEU A 141 0.91 13.96 -1.08
N PRO A 142 1.17 15.08 -1.77
CA PRO A 142 1.34 16.38 -1.13
C PRO A 142 0.20 16.77 -0.18
N LEU A 143 -1.04 16.42 -0.52
CA LEU A 143 -2.20 16.63 0.36
C LEU A 143 -2.13 15.80 1.64
N HIS A 144 -1.71 14.54 1.55
CA HIS A 144 -1.52 13.69 2.72
C HIS A 144 -0.43 14.26 3.63
N GLU A 145 0.70 14.68 3.06
CA GLU A 145 1.80 15.29 3.82
C GLU A 145 1.36 16.59 4.50
N ALA A 146 0.63 17.47 3.81
CA ALA A 146 0.13 18.71 4.40
C ALA A 146 -0.79 18.47 5.62
N VAL A 147 -1.68 17.48 5.52
CA VAL A 147 -2.55 17.10 6.64
C VAL A 147 -1.75 16.47 7.78
N LEU A 148 -0.82 15.55 7.48
CA LEU A 148 0.02 14.90 8.49
C LEU A 148 0.95 15.90 9.20
N ASP A 149 1.49 16.89 8.48
CA ASP A 149 2.30 17.97 9.04
C ASP A 149 1.48 18.88 9.97
N ALA A 150 0.23 19.16 9.59
CA ALA A 150 -0.69 19.90 10.46
C ALA A 150 -0.98 19.13 11.76
N PHE A 151 -1.22 17.81 11.70
CA PHE A 151 -1.31 16.98 12.91
C PHE A 151 -0.02 17.00 13.74
N ALA A 152 1.15 16.92 13.10
CA ALA A 152 2.44 16.98 13.80
C ALA A 152 2.64 18.32 14.52
N THR A 153 2.22 19.44 13.90
CA THR A 153 2.24 20.78 14.50
C THR A 153 1.35 20.84 15.74
N GLU A 154 0.19 20.18 15.71
CA GLU A 154 -0.72 20.04 16.86
C GLU A 154 -0.24 19.02 17.91
N GLY A 155 0.95 18.41 17.73
CA GLY A 155 1.57 17.50 18.68
C GLY A 155 1.22 16.01 18.48
N TYR A 156 0.54 15.65 17.38
CA TYR A 156 0.26 14.26 17.03
C TYR A 156 1.34 13.69 16.11
N ALA A 157 2.12 12.74 16.63
CA ALA A 157 3.10 12.02 15.85
C ALA A 157 2.46 10.84 15.11
N LEU A 158 2.75 10.69 13.81
CA LEU A 158 2.44 9.47 13.07
C LEU A 158 3.33 8.33 13.57
N GLU A 159 2.75 7.29 14.18
CA GLU A 159 3.53 6.18 14.74
C GLU A 159 3.66 5.00 13.78
N THR A 160 2.54 4.52 13.24
CA THR A 160 2.49 3.34 12.37
C THR A 160 1.22 3.36 11.54
N SER A 161 1.08 2.38 10.67
CA SER A 161 -0.12 2.15 9.88
C SER A 161 -0.50 0.67 9.88
N ARG A 162 -1.77 0.38 9.58
CA ARG A 162 -2.27 -0.97 9.32
C ARG A 162 -3.19 -0.96 8.12
N ILE A 163 -3.14 -2.03 7.34
CA ILE A 163 -4.10 -2.29 6.26
C ILE A 163 -5.19 -3.19 6.85
N HIS A 164 -6.44 -2.84 6.55
CA HIS A 164 -7.62 -3.57 6.98
C HIS A 164 -8.41 -4.04 5.76
N ASN A 165 -8.90 -5.28 5.83
CA ASN A 165 -9.88 -5.80 4.87
C ASN A 165 -11.23 -5.16 5.18
N GLY A 166 -11.79 -4.45 4.20
CA GLY A 166 -13.00 -3.66 4.38
C GLY A 166 -13.00 -2.41 3.55
N ASN A 167 -14.19 -1.82 3.42
CA ASN A 167 -14.37 -0.47 2.91
C ASN A 167 -14.77 0.48 4.05
N ILE A 168 -14.67 1.76 3.77
CA ILE A 168 -15.29 2.79 4.60
C ILE A 168 -16.75 2.92 4.12
N PRO A 169 -17.76 2.87 5.00
CA PRO A 169 -19.15 3.00 4.58
C PRO A 169 -19.41 4.32 3.85
N ARG A 170 -20.25 4.26 2.82
CA ARG A 170 -20.67 5.41 2.00
C ARG A 170 -19.52 6.10 1.26
N THR A 171 -18.43 5.39 0.97
CA THR A 171 -17.42 5.81 0.00
C THR A 171 -17.52 4.96 -1.25
N GLU A 172 -17.09 5.50 -2.39
CA GLU A 172 -16.75 4.67 -3.54
C GLU A 172 -15.53 3.80 -3.18
N TYR A 173 -15.33 2.66 -3.85
CA TYR A 173 -14.13 1.86 -3.67
C TYR A 173 -13.91 0.95 -4.86
N HIS A 174 -12.66 0.87 -5.33
CA HIS A 174 -12.25 -0.10 -6.35
C HIS A 174 -11.54 -1.32 -5.75
N VAL A 175 -11.19 -1.23 -4.45
CA VAL A 175 -10.53 -2.29 -3.69
C VAL A 175 -11.16 -2.38 -2.31
N TYR A 176 -11.36 -3.60 -1.81
CA TYR A 176 -11.92 -3.86 -0.48
C TYR A 176 -10.84 -3.78 0.62
N ARG A 177 -10.11 -2.66 0.64
CA ARG A 177 -8.99 -2.38 1.55
C ARG A 177 -9.10 -0.94 2.06
N GLN A 178 -8.72 -0.72 3.31
CA GLN A 178 -8.53 0.61 3.89
C GLN A 178 -7.28 0.65 4.76
N GLN A 179 -6.62 1.81 4.82
CA GLN A 179 -5.38 2.01 5.56
C GLN A 179 -5.60 2.99 6.71
N GLY A 180 -5.47 2.48 7.93
CA GLY A 180 -5.48 3.30 9.13
C GLY A 180 -4.07 3.77 9.48
N LEU A 181 -3.93 5.06 9.74
CA LEU A 181 -2.71 5.72 10.23
C LEU A 181 -2.90 6.05 11.71
N LEU A 182 -2.03 5.53 12.57
CA LEU A 182 -2.09 5.79 14.01
C LEU A 182 -1.33 7.08 14.32
N LEU A 183 -2.06 8.07 14.83
CA LEU A 183 -1.52 9.32 15.33
C LEU A 183 -1.54 9.29 16.86
N VAL A 184 -0.40 9.56 17.49
CA VAL A 184 -0.26 9.56 18.95
C VAL A 184 0.10 10.95 19.43
N ASP A 185 -0.68 11.44 20.38
CA ASP A 185 -0.42 12.69 21.06
C ASP A 185 0.87 12.58 21.91
N ARG A 186 1.85 13.43 21.61
CA ARG A 186 3.11 13.55 22.36
C ARG A 186 3.11 14.73 23.33
N GLN A 187 2.08 15.58 23.31
CA GLN A 187 1.92 16.70 24.23
C GLN A 187 0.74 16.40 25.14
N THR A 188 1.03 15.90 26.34
CA THR A 188 0.09 15.33 27.33
C THR A 188 -1.00 16.32 27.83
N GLY A 189 -1.93 16.71 26.96
CA GLY A 189 -3.11 17.51 27.29
C GLY A 189 -4.25 16.62 27.80
N GLN A 190 -4.98 17.06 28.83
CA GLN A 190 -6.05 16.26 29.45
C GLN A 190 -7.37 16.26 28.67
N ASP A 191 -7.54 17.14 27.69
CA ASP A 191 -8.83 17.38 27.02
C ASP A 191 -8.90 16.88 25.56
N ARG A 192 -7.95 16.04 25.13
CA ARG A 192 -7.92 15.51 23.77
C ARG A 192 -7.60 14.01 23.72
N PRO A 193 -7.97 13.30 22.62
CA PRO A 193 -7.71 11.88 22.52
C PRO A 193 -6.21 11.63 22.43
N ARG A 194 -5.68 10.74 23.28
CA ARG A 194 -4.26 10.35 23.24
C ARG A 194 -3.87 9.68 21.92
N GLU A 195 -4.80 8.95 21.32
CA GLU A 195 -4.59 8.22 20.08
C GLU A 195 -5.74 8.49 19.12
N LEU A 196 -5.40 8.88 17.89
CA LEU A 196 -6.31 9.09 16.78
C LEU A 196 -5.99 8.10 15.67
N GLU A 197 -7.02 7.69 14.94
CA GLU A 197 -6.88 6.89 13.73
C GLU A 197 -7.36 7.71 12.54
N LEU A 198 -6.46 7.93 11.58
CA LEU A 198 -6.67 8.72 10.38
C LEU A 198 -6.73 7.79 9.16
N HIS A 199 -7.68 8.01 8.26
CA HIS A 199 -7.77 7.33 6.96
C HIS A 199 -7.81 8.36 5.85
N PHE A 200 -7.04 8.10 4.79
CA PHE A 200 -7.14 8.81 3.53
C PHE A 200 -7.86 7.93 2.51
N HIS A 201 -9.05 8.35 2.09
CA HIS A 201 -9.75 7.76 0.95
C HIS A 201 -9.58 8.69 -0.24
N THR A 202 -8.56 8.40 -1.06
CA THR A 202 -8.05 9.31 -2.09
C THR A 202 -8.68 9.01 -3.45
N ASN A 203 -8.90 10.06 -4.23
CA ASN A 203 -9.25 9.94 -5.65
C ASN A 203 -8.45 10.98 -6.49
N ALA A 204 -8.78 11.09 -7.78
CA ALA A 204 -8.07 11.97 -8.70
C ALA A 204 -8.22 13.48 -8.41
N VAL A 205 -9.27 13.88 -7.67
CA VAL A 205 -9.60 15.28 -7.39
C VAL A 205 -9.09 15.70 -6.01
N GLY A 206 -9.12 14.79 -5.04
CA GLY A 206 -8.77 15.08 -3.66
C GLY A 206 -8.77 13.84 -2.78
N CYS A 207 -9.23 14.03 -1.55
CA CYS A 207 -9.29 13.01 -0.54
C CYS A 207 -10.48 13.24 0.39
N GLU A 208 -11.22 12.17 0.67
CA GLU A 208 -12.07 12.10 1.85
C GLU A 208 -11.21 11.64 3.03
N ILE A 209 -11.26 12.39 4.12
CA ILE A 209 -10.40 12.22 5.28
C ILE A 209 -11.28 11.77 6.43
N PHE A 210 -11.00 10.60 6.99
CA PHE A 210 -11.75 10.08 8.12
C PHE A 210 -10.90 10.10 9.38
N LEU A 211 -11.42 10.71 10.45
CA LEU A 211 -10.73 10.84 11.72
C LEU A 211 -11.62 10.31 12.86
N ARG A 212 -11.03 9.51 13.73
CA ARG A 212 -11.69 9.00 14.95
C ARG A 212 -10.71 8.84 16.09
N LYS A 213 -11.23 8.59 17.29
CA LYS A 213 -10.47 8.02 18.40
C LYS A 213 -9.97 6.62 17.99
N ALA A 214 -8.71 6.31 18.23
CA ALA A 214 -8.15 5.02 17.85
C ALA A 214 -8.75 3.88 18.69
N ALA A 215 -9.00 2.74 18.04
CA ALA A 215 -9.40 1.50 18.71
C ALA A 215 -8.64 0.33 18.07
N LEU A 216 -7.37 0.17 18.44
CA LEU A 216 -6.43 -0.76 17.80
C LEU A 216 -6.77 -2.24 18.00
N LYS A 217 -7.62 -2.57 18.97
CA LYS A 217 -8.11 -3.93 19.22
C LYS A 217 -9.23 -4.34 18.25
N GLU A 218 -9.94 -3.36 17.71
CA GLU A 218 -11.08 -3.60 16.82
C GLU A 218 -10.61 -3.71 15.38
N ARG A 219 -11.10 -4.74 14.67
CA ARG A 219 -10.72 -5.00 13.28
C ARG A 219 -11.67 -4.36 12.28
N TYR A 220 -12.96 -4.44 12.55
CA TYR A 220 -14.00 -4.03 11.60
C TYR A 220 -14.35 -2.56 11.78
N TRP A 221 -14.64 -1.87 10.67
CA TRP A 221 -14.96 -0.44 10.70
C TRP A 221 -16.12 -0.12 11.64
N LYS A 222 -17.20 -0.91 11.60
CA LYS A 222 -18.42 -0.70 12.40
C LYS A 222 -18.21 -0.90 13.90
N SER A 223 -17.20 -1.67 14.30
CA SER A 223 -16.88 -1.95 15.70
C SER A 223 -15.99 -0.87 16.33
N LYS A 224 -15.46 0.05 15.53
CA LYS A 224 -14.60 1.14 15.99
C LYS A 224 -15.45 2.37 16.39
N PRO A 225 -14.91 3.27 17.23
CA PRO A 225 -15.54 4.55 17.51
C PRO A 225 -15.94 5.29 16.22
N PRO A 226 -17.03 6.08 16.25
CA PRO A 226 -17.47 6.83 15.09
C PRO A 226 -16.36 7.71 14.51
N ALA A 227 -16.28 7.78 13.18
CA ALA A 227 -15.39 8.67 12.48
C ALA A 227 -16.11 9.91 11.97
N ARG A 228 -15.47 11.09 12.09
CA ARG A 228 -15.84 12.26 11.30
C ARG A 228 -15.22 12.16 9.92
N ARG A 229 -15.96 12.67 8.94
CA ARG A 229 -15.55 12.73 7.53
C ARG A 229 -15.34 14.18 7.14
N PHE A 230 -14.16 14.47 6.64
CA PHE A 230 -13.77 15.74 6.05
C PHE A 230 -13.39 15.52 4.59
N VAL A 231 -13.27 16.60 3.83
CA VAL A 231 -12.87 16.55 2.42
C VAL A 231 -11.86 17.64 2.14
N ALA A 232 -10.87 17.33 1.32
CA ALA A 232 -9.91 18.30 0.82
C ALA A 232 -9.53 17.94 -0.63
N ALA A 233 -9.36 18.95 -1.47
CA ALA A 233 -8.91 18.80 -2.85
C ALA A 233 -7.38 18.90 -2.95
N HIS A 234 -6.78 18.21 -3.93
CA HIS A 234 -5.33 18.23 -4.11
C HIS A 234 -4.78 19.65 -4.37
N HIS A 235 -5.57 20.53 -4.98
CA HIS A 235 -5.17 21.91 -5.29
C HIS A 235 -5.29 22.89 -4.10
N GLU A 236 -5.84 22.45 -2.96
CA GLU A 236 -5.93 23.26 -1.73
C GLU A 236 -4.61 23.30 -0.97
N VAL A 237 -3.65 22.42 -1.31
CA VAL A 237 -2.29 22.44 -0.76
C VAL A 237 -1.65 23.81 -1.01
N GLY A 238 -1.24 24.49 0.06
CA GLY A 238 -0.68 25.84 0.03
C GLY A 238 -1.71 26.97 -0.09
N ARG A 239 -3.02 26.66 -0.10
CA ARG A 239 -4.12 27.64 -0.14
C ARG A 239 -4.99 27.63 1.11
N VAL A 240 -5.19 26.45 1.70
CA VAL A 240 -5.94 26.24 2.94
C VAL A 240 -4.97 26.12 4.11
N ASP A 241 -5.32 26.73 5.24
CA ASP A 241 -4.62 26.52 6.51
C ASP A 241 -5.07 25.17 7.10
N PHE A 242 -4.36 24.10 6.73
CA PHE A 242 -4.61 22.77 7.29
C PHE A 242 -4.35 22.69 8.80
N GLY A 243 -3.58 23.61 9.38
CA GLY A 243 -3.39 23.70 10.83
C GLY A 243 -4.69 24.10 11.54
N GLU A 244 -5.37 25.14 11.03
CA GLU A 244 -6.68 25.53 11.55
C GLU A 244 -7.72 24.42 11.37
N GLU A 245 -7.75 23.80 10.19
CA GLU A 245 -8.65 22.67 9.91
C GLU A 245 -8.41 21.49 10.86
N VAL A 246 -7.16 21.06 11.04
CA VAL A 246 -6.85 19.95 11.95
C VAL A 246 -7.23 20.26 13.40
N ARG A 247 -7.03 21.49 13.90
CA ARG A 247 -7.51 21.90 15.23
C ARG A 247 -9.01 21.73 15.36
N ARG A 248 -9.77 22.20 14.36
CA ARG A 248 -11.22 22.04 14.30
C ARG A 248 -11.62 20.55 14.27
N TRP A 249 -10.97 19.74 13.44
CA TRP A 249 -11.26 18.32 13.29
C TRP A 249 -11.02 17.54 14.60
N ILE A 250 -9.91 17.83 15.31
CA ILE A 250 -9.62 17.25 16.63
C ILE A 250 -10.75 17.60 17.61
N GLY A 251 -11.17 18.87 17.65
CA GLY A 251 -12.30 19.32 18.48
C GLY A 251 -13.60 18.56 18.18
N GLU A 252 -13.94 18.34 16.92
CA GLU A 252 -15.12 17.58 16.53
C GLU A 252 -15.07 16.10 16.94
N VAL A 253 -13.88 15.49 16.93
CA VAL A 253 -13.68 14.11 17.40
C VAL A 253 -13.72 14.00 18.92
N VAL A 254 -13.31 15.04 19.65
CA VAL A 254 -13.50 15.11 21.11
C VAL A 254 -14.99 15.05 21.45
N LEU A 255 -15.79 15.89 20.78
CA LEU A 255 -17.23 16.04 21.00
C LEU A 255 -18.05 14.80 20.61
N LEU A 256 -17.49 13.86 19.85
CA LEU A 256 -18.21 12.68 19.39
C LEU A 256 -18.66 11.72 20.51
N GLY A 257 -18.23 11.92 21.76
CA GLY A 257 -18.69 11.12 22.91
C GLY A 257 -18.36 9.62 22.81
N GLY A 258 -18.46 8.91 23.92
CA GLY A 258 -18.32 7.45 23.98
C GLY A 258 -19.68 6.74 23.90
N SER A 259 -20.65 7.29 23.16
CA SER A 259 -21.98 6.68 23.01
C SER A 259 -21.90 5.50 22.04
N HIS A 260 -21.27 4.43 22.49
CA HIS A 260 -21.73 3.10 22.16
C HIS A 260 -22.61 2.66 23.33
N ALA A 261 -23.78 3.30 23.44
CA ALA A 261 -24.90 2.67 24.10
C ALA A 261 -25.40 1.58 23.14
N ALA A 262 -25.62 0.40 23.70
CA ALA A 262 -26.29 -0.71 23.06
C ALA A 262 -27.67 -0.26 22.56
N GLU A 263 -27.90 -0.36 21.27
CA GLU A 263 -29.18 -0.23 20.53
C GLU A 263 -28.81 -0.74 19.12
N GLU A 264 -29.33 -1.82 18.56
CA GLU A 264 -30.49 -2.65 18.83
C GLU A 264 -30.11 -4.13 18.52
N GLU A 265 -30.42 -5.03 19.46
CA GLU A 265 -30.93 -6.35 19.08
C GLU A 265 -32.24 -6.08 18.35
N ASP A 266 -32.26 -6.23 17.02
CA ASP A 266 -33.52 -6.41 16.30
C ASP A 266 -33.54 -7.83 15.76
N GLU A 267 -34.52 -8.54 16.32
CA GLU A 267 -35.07 -9.82 15.94
C GLU A 267 -35.46 -9.84 14.46
N ASP A 268 -34.99 -10.87 13.73
CA ASP A 268 -35.79 -11.82 12.93
C ASP A 268 -34.88 -12.81 12.17
#